data_AF-A0A060BSP9-F1
#
_entry.id   AF-A0A060BSP9-F1
#
_cell.length_a   1.000
_cell.length_b   1.000
_cell.length_c   1.000
_cell.angle_alpha   90.00
_cell.angle_beta   90.00
_cell.angle_gamma   90.00
#
_symmetry.space_group_name_H-M   'P 1'
#
loop_
_entity.id
_entity.type
_entity.pdbx_description
1 polymer ?
#
loop_
_entity_poly.entity_id
_entity_poly.type
_entity_poly.pdbx_seq_one_letter_code
_entity_poly.pdbx_strand_id
1 'polypeptide(L)'
;KNLLKNSATLLLPDQDILNSLYASKIYSIPDQIYNYDARKSLIYEMISSGDWDLDWVIKHTVFLHFCGRDKPWKKDYRSKFALLYKHYAHLAAQI
;
A
#
# COMPACT_ATOMS: atom_id res chain seq x y z
N LYS A 1 -10.90 -15.09 22.77
CA LYS A 1 -11.42 -14.07 23.73
C LYS A 1 -12.10 -12.96 22.91
N ASN A 2 -13.30 -12.55 23.32
CA ASN A 2 -14.34 -11.86 22.51
C ASN A 2 -13.90 -10.60 21.76
N LEU A 3 -13.65 -10.70 20.46
CA LEU A 3 -13.45 -9.55 19.55
C LEU A 3 -14.70 -8.67 19.44
N LEU A 4 -15.90 -9.26 19.53
CA LEU A 4 -17.18 -8.55 19.45
C LEU A 4 -17.44 -7.60 20.64
N LYS A 5 -16.80 -7.81 21.80
CA LYS A 5 -16.94 -6.91 22.96
C LYS A 5 -16.12 -5.62 22.83
N ASN A 6 -15.18 -5.55 21.88
CA ASN A 6 -14.21 -4.46 21.72
C ASN A 6 -14.24 -3.84 20.31
N SER A 7 -15.40 -3.87 19.62
CA SER A 7 -15.52 -3.33 18.26
C SER A 7 -15.12 -1.84 18.15
N ALA A 8 -15.34 -1.05 19.21
CA ALA A 8 -14.93 0.35 19.30
C ALA A 8 -13.41 0.57 19.47
N THR A 9 -12.62 -0.49 19.67
CA THR A 9 -11.16 -0.43 19.86
C THR A 9 -10.37 -0.85 18.62
N LEU A 10 -11.05 -1.29 17.55
CA LEU A 10 -10.41 -1.70 16.31
C LEU A 10 -10.05 -0.46 15.49
N LEU A 11 -8.76 -0.30 15.19
CA LEU A 11 -8.23 0.82 14.40
C LEU A 11 -8.47 0.59 12.90
N LEU A 12 -8.45 -0.67 12.48
CA LEU A 12 -8.77 -1.13 11.12
C LEU A 12 -9.73 -2.32 11.25
N PRO A 13 -11.05 -2.09 11.27
CA PRO A 13 -12.00 -3.05 11.83
C PRO A 13 -11.94 -4.43 11.17
N ASP A 14 -11.85 -4.51 9.86
CA ASP A 14 -11.74 -5.76 9.11
C ASP A 14 -10.34 -6.38 9.18
N GLN A 15 -9.28 -5.58 9.02
CA GLN A 15 -7.91 -6.06 9.05
C GLN A 15 -7.50 -6.59 10.43
N ASP A 16 -7.95 -5.95 11.51
CA ASP A 16 -7.70 -6.38 12.89
C ASP A 16 -8.40 -7.71 13.20
N ILE A 17 -9.62 -7.91 12.69
CA ILE A 17 -10.34 -9.19 12.81
C ILE A 17 -9.59 -10.29 12.05
N LEU A 18 -9.18 -10.04 10.80
CA LEU A 18 -8.43 -11.02 10.00
C LEU A 18 -7.14 -11.43 10.72
N ASN A 19 -6.36 -10.46 11.19
CA ASN A 19 -5.12 -10.71 11.92
C ASN A 19 -5.36 -11.49 13.21
N SER A 20 -6.35 -11.09 14.02
CA SER A 20 -6.60 -11.78 15.29
C SER A 20 -7.06 -13.23 15.12
N LEU A 21 -7.77 -13.56 14.02
CA LEU A 21 -8.29 -14.90 13.79
C LEU A 21 -7.30 -15.80 13.04
N TYR A 22 -6.47 -15.23 12.17
CA TYR A 22 -5.72 -16.00 11.18
C TYR A 22 -4.23 -15.67 11.06
N ALA A 23 -3.65 -14.79 11.89
CA ALA A 23 -2.24 -14.42 11.77
C ALA A 23 -1.28 -15.63 11.71
N SER A 24 -1.52 -16.68 12.50
CA SER A 24 -0.70 -17.90 12.49
C SER A 24 -0.92 -18.81 11.27
N LYS A 25 -1.91 -18.51 10.43
CA LYS A 25 -2.28 -19.25 9.21
C LYS A 25 -2.00 -18.44 7.93
N ILE A 26 -1.48 -17.23 8.07
CA ILE A 26 -1.16 -16.34 6.94
C ILE A 26 0.33 -16.42 6.66
N TYR A 27 0.68 -16.73 5.42
CA TYR A 27 2.05 -16.64 4.93
C TYR A 27 2.39 -15.18 4.63
N SER A 28 3.43 -14.65 5.29
CA SER A 28 3.88 -13.27 5.05
C SER A 28 4.62 -13.17 3.72
N ILE A 29 4.28 -12.14 2.94
CA ILE A 29 4.94 -11.82 1.68
C ILE A 29 5.63 -10.44 1.77
N PRO A 30 6.70 -10.20 0.99
CA PRO A 30 7.39 -8.91 0.99
C PRO A 30 6.46 -7.79 0.53
N ASP A 31 6.17 -6.83 1.40
CA ASP A 31 5.25 -5.73 1.13
C ASP A 31 5.84 -4.75 0.11
N GLN A 32 7.15 -4.52 0.13
CA GLN A 32 7.83 -3.71 -0.86
C GLN A 32 7.70 -4.25 -2.30
N ILE A 33 7.35 -5.54 -2.47
CA ILE A 33 7.09 -6.15 -3.78
C ILE A 33 5.59 -6.21 -4.06
N TYR A 34 4.80 -6.72 -3.12
CA TYR A 34 3.42 -7.13 -3.39
C TYR A 34 2.34 -6.23 -2.75
N ASN A 35 2.72 -5.23 -1.95
CA ASN A 35 1.77 -4.32 -1.31
C ASN A 35 2.45 -3.00 -0.92
N TYR A 36 3.14 -2.35 -1.86
CA TYR A 36 3.98 -1.20 -1.57
C TYR A 36 3.13 0.01 -1.24
N ASP A 37 3.21 0.53 0.00
CA ASP A 37 2.50 1.76 0.38
C ASP A 37 3.12 2.97 -0.31
N ALA A 38 2.43 3.50 -1.33
CA ALA A 38 2.90 4.60 -2.16
C ALA A 38 3.19 5.90 -1.37
N ARG A 39 2.68 6.04 -0.14
CA ARG A 39 2.93 7.19 0.73
C ARG A 39 4.25 7.06 1.49
N LYS A 40 4.78 5.85 1.62
CA LYS A 40 5.93 5.52 2.47
C LYS A 40 7.23 5.34 1.66
N SER A 41 7.29 5.88 0.44
CA SER A 41 8.46 5.67 -0.43
C SER A 41 9.79 6.03 0.23
N LEU A 42 9.86 7.16 0.94
CA LEU A 42 11.05 7.54 1.69
C LEU A 42 11.41 6.54 2.81
N ILE A 43 10.41 5.95 3.47
CA ILE A 43 10.65 4.97 4.54
C ILE A 43 11.23 3.69 3.95
N TYR A 44 10.66 3.16 2.85
CA TYR A 44 11.20 1.99 2.15
C TYR A 44 12.65 2.22 1.69
N GLU A 45 12.91 3.38 1.09
CA GLU A 45 14.25 3.79 0.65
C GLU A 45 15.23 3.82 1.85
N MET A 46 14.85 4.43 2.97
CA MET A 46 15.70 4.48 4.17
C MET A 46 15.97 3.10 4.80
N ILE A 47 14.95 2.24 4.99
CA ILE A 47 15.13 0.93 5.64
C ILE A 47 15.94 -0.05 4.78
N SER A 48 15.96 0.18 3.48
CA SER A 48 16.79 -0.54 2.52
C SER A 48 18.18 0.06 2.34
N SER A 49 18.54 1.08 3.14
CA SER A 49 19.82 1.81 3.00
C SER A 49 20.03 2.43 1.61
N GLY A 50 18.94 2.82 0.95
CA GLY A 50 18.93 3.41 -0.39
C GLY A 50 18.69 2.43 -1.53
N ASP A 51 18.69 1.13 -1.29
CA ASP A 51 18.54 0.11 -2.35
C ASP A 51 17.16 0.14 -3.04
N TRP A 52 16.11 0.51 -2.30
CA TRP A 52 14.73 0.58 -2.81
C TRP A 52 14.37 2.01 -3.24
N ASP A 53 15.21 2.57 -4.10
CA ASP A 53 14.95 3.84 -4.78
C ASP A 53 13.82 3.73 -5.83
N LEU A 54 13.55 4.82 -6.56
CA LEU A 54 12.47 4.83 -7.55
C LEU A 54 12.71 3.81 -8.68
N ASP A 55 13.94 3.67 -9.17
CA ASP A 55 14.26 2.77 -10.27
C ASP A 55 14.10 1.31 -9.85
N TRP A 56 14.54 0.98 -8.63
CA TRP A 56 14.31 -0.33 -8.05
C TRP A 56 12.83 -0.63 -7.90
N VAL A 57 12.04 0.31 -7.38
CA VAL A 57 10.59 0.15 -7.19
C VAL A 57 9.89 -0.09 -8.52
N ILE A 58 10.17 0.71 -9.55
CA ILE A 58 9.55 0.55 -10.88
C ILE A 58 9.90 -0.82 -11.50
N LYS A 59 11.10 -1.35 -11.23
CA LYS A 59 11.55 -2.64 -11.78
C LYS A 59 11.03 -3.86 -11.01
N HIS A 60 10.88 -3.78 -9.69
CA HIS A 60 10.65 -4.96 -8.85
C HIS A 60 9.29 -4.98 -8.15
N THR A 61 8.70 -3.82 -7.87
CA THR A 61 7.39 -3.75 -7.20
C THR A 61 6.29 -4.11 -8.19
N VAL A 62 5.48 -5.09 -7.81
CA VAL A 62 4.35 -5.60 -8.59
C VAL A 62 3.09 -4.76 -8.35
N PHE A 63 2.81 -4.41 -7.09
CA PHE A 63 1.61 -3.67 -6.72
C PHE A 63 1.92 -2.42 -5.90
N LEU A 64 1.55 -1.26 -6.46
CA LEU A 64 1.52 0.01 -5.74
C LEU A 64 0.15 0.17 -5.07
N HIS A 65 0.15 0.28 -3.74
CA HIS A 65 -1.06 0.49 -2.96
C HIS A 65 -1.20 1.97 -2.57
N PHE A 66 -2.16 2.65 -3.21
CA PHE A 66 -2.56 4.02 -2.90
C PHE A 66 -3.56 4.06 -1.73
N CYS A 67 -3.10 3.72 -0.52
CA CYS A 67 -3.93 3.63 0.68
C CYS A 67 -4.21 5.00 1.33
N GLY A 68 -5.17 5.04 2.27
CA GLY A 68 -5.60 6.27 2.93
C GLY A 68 -6.56 7.14 2.09
N ARG A 69 -6.81 8.37 2.56
CA ARG A 69 -7.81 9.29 1.98
C ARG A 69 -7.32 10.09 0.78
N ASP A 70 -6.01 10.29 0.67
CA ASP A 70 -5.40 11.03 -0.43
C ASP A 70 -5.15 10.09 -1.60
N LYS A 71 -5.78 10.37 -2.75
CA LYS A 71 -5.93 9.40 -3.83
C LYS A 71 -5.40 9.96 -5.15
N PRO A 72 -4.75 9.14 -6.00
CA PRO A 72 -4.03 9.62 -7.17
C PRO A 72 -4.90 10.14 -8.31
N TRP A 73 -6.20 9.80 -8.32
CA TRP A 73 -7.18 10.37 -9.25
C TRP A 73 -7.65 11.78 -8.87
N LYS A 74 -7.30 12.28 -7.68
CA LYS A 74 -7.62 13.65 -7.28
C LYS A 74 -6.74 14.66 -8.02
N LYS A 75 -7.30 15.83 -8.29
CA LYS A 75 -6.63 16.90 -9.05
C LYS A 75 -5.36 17.40 -8.35
N ASP A 76 -5.39 17.45 -7.02
CA ASP A 76 -4.37 18.00 -6.13
C ASP A 76 -3.36 16.97 -5.60
N TYR A 77 -3.46 15.70 -6.02
CA TYR A 77 -2.50 14.65 -5.61
C TYR A 77 -1.10 14.90 -6.19
N ARG A 78 -0.07 14.86 -5.33
CA ARG A 78 1.33 15.25 -5.66
C ARG A 78 2.42 14.26 -5.21
N SER A 79 2.12 12.96 -5.04
CA SER A 79 3.17 11.99 -4.66
C SER A 79 4.11 11.63 -5.82
N LYS A 80 5.26 11.00 -5.50
CA LYS A 80 6.24 10.46 -6.47
C LYS A 80 5.57 9.60 -7.56
N PHE A 81 4.46 8.94 -7.25
CA PHE A 81 3.77 8.01 -8.16
C PHE A 81 2.56 8.62 -8.90
N ALA A 82 2.30 9.92 -8.74
CA ALA A 82 1.12 10.59 -9.31
C ALA A 82 1.05 10.48 -10.84
N LEU A 83 2.17 10.72 -11.53
CA LEU A 83 2.25 10.68 -12.98
C LEU A 83 2.00 9.28 -13.51
N LEU A 84 2.62 8.27 -12.89
CA LEU A 84 2.46 6.86 -13.27
C LEU A 84 0.99 6.43 -13.19
N TYR A 85 0.32 6.73 -12.07
CA TYR A 85 -1.10 6.39 -11.94
C TYR A 85 -1.96 7.09 -12.99
N LYS A 86 -1.77 8.40 -13.21
CA LYS A 86 -2.56 9.17 -14.18
C LYS A 86 -2.32 8.68 -15.62
N HIS A 87 -1.10 8.27 -15.95
CA HIS A 87 -0.78 7.67 -17.24
C HIS A 87 -1.57 6.37 -17.47
N TYR A 88 -1.54 5.43 -16.51
CA TYR A 88 -2.30 4.19 -16.61
C TYR A 88 -3.81 4.41 -16.57
N ALA A 89 -4.31 5.36 -15.78
CA ALA A 89 -5.72 5.71 -15.75
C ALA A 89 -6.21 6.23 -17.13
N HIS A 90 -5.38 7.02 -17.83
CA HIS A 90 -5.68 7.45 -19.18
C HIS A 90 -5.72 6.26 -20.16
N LEU A 91 -4.69 5.40 -20.13
CA LEU A 91 -4.63 4.20 -20.97
C LEU A 91 -5.83 3.28 -20.76
N ALA A 92 -6.21 3.04 -19.50
CA ALA A 92 -7.35 2.20 -19.16
C ALA A 92 -8.68 2.80 -19.65
N ALA A 93 -8.79 4.12 -19.76
CA ALA A 93 -9.97 4.78 -20.29
C ALA A 93 -10.06 4.76 -21.84
N GLN A 94 -9.03 4.27 -22.53
CA GLN A 94 -9.04 4.09 -23.99
C GLN A 94 -9.43 2.67 -24.42
N ILE A 95 -9.66 1.76 -23.47
CA ILE A 95 -10.08 0.37 -23.69
C ILE A 95 -11.60 0.31 -23.55
#